data_AF-G2GF37-F1
#
_entry.id   AF-G2GF37-F1
#
_cell.length_a   1.000
_cell.length_b   1.000
_cell.length_c   1.000
_cell.angle_alpha   90.00
_cell.angle_beta   90.00
_cell.angle_gamma   90.00
#
_symmetry.space_group_name_H-M   'P 1'
#
loop_
_entity.id
_entity.type
_entity.pdbx_description
1 polymer ?
#
loop_
_entity_poly.entity_id
_entity_poly.type
_entity_poly.pdbx_seq_one_letter_code
_entity_poly.pdbx_strand_id
1 'polypeptide(L)'
;MTLLAQTAGTTLVMLMATDVWQRVRDGVTQLWRRTQPERADTVAAELEAGREDVLAAVAAGDQETLDELTLQWQGSVRQLLVARPAAAGELRALLDRLDPDGSAVRRITQRATASGQGRVYQAGRDQHIAER
;
A
#
# COMPACT_ATOMS: atom_id res chain seq x y z
N MET A 1 -2.75 14.09 -6.13
CA MET A 1 -3.40 12.85 -5.65
C MET A 1 -2.42 11.68 -5.58
N THR A 2 -1.58 11.49 -6.60
CA THR A 2 -0.61 10.37 -6.68
C THR A 2 0.32 10.26 -5.48
N LEU A 3 0.92 11.38 -5.03
CA LEU A 3 1.82 11.37 -3.86
C LEU A 3 1.12 10.96 -2.56
N LEU A 4 -0.12 11.42 -2.36
CA LEU A 4 -0.89 11.09 -1.16
C LEU A 4 -1.27 9.60 -1.15
N ALA A 5 -1.62 9.05 -2.31
CA ALA A 5 -1.90 7.63 -2.45
C ALA A 5 -0.65 6.76 -2.25
N GLN A 6 0.51 7.18 -2.77
CA GLN A 6 1.80 6.52 -2.52
C GLN A 6 2.12 6.49 -1.02
N THR A 7 2.04 7.65 -0.38
CA THR A 7 2.29 7.79 1.07
C THR A 7 1.36 6.89 1.88
N ALA A 8 0.08 6.87 1.52
CA ALA A 8 -0.91 6.02 2.18
C ALA A 8 -0.57 4.53 2.01
N GLY A 9 -0.28 4.07 0.79
CA GLY A 9 0.03 2.67 0.52
C GLY A 9 1.19 2.16 1.38
N THR A 10 2.30 2.90 1.41
CA THR A 10 3.46 2.46 2.21
C THR A 10 3.20 2.56 3.71
N THR A 11 2.52 3.62 4.17
CA THR A 11 2.19 3.77 5.60
C THR A 11 1.31 2.61 6.07
N LEU A 12 0.32 2.21 5.27
CA LEU A 12 -0.56 1.09 5.60
C LEU A 12 0.21 -0.23 5.75
N VAL A 13 1.04 -0.59 4.77
CA VAL A 13 1.83 -1.83 4.80
C VAL A 13 2.80 -1.85 5.98
N MET A 14 3.48 -0.74 6.28
CA MET A 14 4.37 -0.70 7.44
C MET A 14 3.62 -0.86 8.76
N LEU A 15 2.44 -0.24 8.91
CA LEU A 15 1.69 -0.31 10.15
C LEU A 15 0.92 -1.64 10.31
N MET A 16 0.61 -2.35 9.22
CA MET A 16 0.08 -3.73 9.25
C MET A 16 1.00 -4.70 10.00
N ALA A 17 2.32 -4.48 9.88
CA ALA A 17 3.35 -5.27 10.55
C ALA A 17 3.55 -4.91 12.04
N THR A 18 2.75 -3.99 12.59
CA THR A 18 2.94 -3.48 13.96
C THR A 18 1.72 -3.73 14.85
N ASP A 19 1.90 -3.55 16.15
CA ASP A 19 0.82 -3.68 17.13
C ASP A 19 -0.25 -2.58 17.01
N VAL A 20 0.01 -1.50 16.28
CA VAL A 20 -0.99 -0.43 16.08
C VAL A 20 -1.98 -0.75 14.95
N TRP A 21 -1.88 -1.91 14.30
CA TRP A 21 -2.73 -2.33 13.18
C TRP A 21 -4.23 -2.12 13.40
N GLN A 22 -4.77 -2.49 14.56
CA GLN A 22 -6.21 -2.37 14.81
C GLN A 22 -6.70 -0.91 14.68
N ARG A 23 -5.89 0.06 15.14
CA ARG A 23 -6.20 1.49 15.01
C ARG A 23 -6.16 1.94 13.55
N VAL A 24 -5.25 1.38 12.75
CA VAL A 24 -5.16 1.63 11.31
C VAL A 24 -6.42 1.12 10.62
N ARG A 25 -6.78 -0.15 10.86
CA ARG A 25 -7.96 -0.78 10.27
C ARG A 25 -9.21 0.05 10.53
N ASP A 26 -9.46 0.39 11.80
CA ASP A 26 -10.64 1.16 12.18
C ASP A 26 -10.68 2.54 11.53
N GLY A 27 -9.55 3.25 11.50
CA GLY A 27 -9.46 4.57 10.88
C GLY A 27 -9.70 4.55 9.37
N VAL A 28 -9.15 3.56 8.66
CA VAL A 28 -9.32 3.40 7.21
C VAL A 28 -10.75 2.94 6.89
N THR A 29 -11.29 1.96 7.61
CA THR A 29 -12.67 1.52 7.44
C THR A 29 -13.65 2.67 7.71
N GLN A 30 -13.40 3.50 8.73
CA GLN A 30 -14.24 4.66 9.01
C GLN A 30 -14.18 5.73 7.90
N LEU A 31 -13.00 5.96 7.32
CA LEU A 31 -12.87 6.82 6.13
C LEU A 31 -13.75 6.30 5.00
N TRP A 32 -13.66 5.00 4.69
CA TRP A 32 -14.50 4.40 3.65
C TRP A 32 -15.99 4.46 3.97
N ARG A 33 -16.40 4.21 5.23
CA ARG A 33 -17.79 4.33 5.66
C ARG A 33 -18.37 5.73 5.42
N ARG A 34 -17.56 6.77 5.56
CA ARG A 34 -17.99 8.16 5.32
C ARG A 34 -18.06 8.49 3.82
N THR A 35 -17.21 7.89 3.00
CA THR A 35 -17.07 8.28 1.58
C THR A 35 -17.81 7.36 0.59
N GLN A 36 -17.84 6.06 0.88
CA GLN A 36 -18.39 4.96 0.08
C GLN A 36 -18.85 3.82 1.04
N PRO A 37 -19.95 4.01 1.79
CA PRO A 37 -20.42 3.06 2.79
C PRO A 37 -20.52 1.61 2.28
N GLU A 38 -20.98 1.45 1.04
CA GLU A 38 -21.15 0.17 0.35
C GLU A 38 -19.84 -0.61 0.15
N ARG A 39 -18.69 0.07 0.14
CA ARG A 39 -17.36 -0.56 -0.01
C ARG A 39 -16.65 -0.81 1.32
N ALA A 40 -17.17 -0.27 2.42
CA ALA A 40 -16.43 -0.23 3.67
C ALA A 40 -16.13 -1.62 4.24
N ASP A 41 -17.09 -2.53 4.19
CA ASP A 41 -16.91 -3.89 4.73
C ASP A 41 -15.98 -4.72 3.82
N THR A 42 -16.04 -4.51 2.50
CA THR A 42 -15.06 -5.10 1.57
C THR A 42 -13.64 -4.61 1.87
N VAL A 43 -13.45 -3.31 2.08
CA VAL A 43 -12.13 -2.76 2.40
C VAL A 43 -11.64 -3.25 3.77
N ALA A 44 -12.53 -3.41 4.75
CA ALA A 44 -12.15 -4.00 6.04
C ALA A 44 -11.64 -5.44 5.90
N ALA A 45 -12.28 -6.25 5.05
CA ALA A 45 -11.84 -7.62 4.76
C ALA A 45 -10.50 -7.64 3.99
N GLU A 46 -10.36 -6.80 2.97
CA GLU A 46 -9.11 -6.64 2.21
C GLU A 46 -7.95 -6.20 3.12
N LEU A 47 -8.23 -5.31 4.08
CA LEU A 47 -7.27 -4.86 5.10
C LEU A 47 -6.78 -6.02 5.97
N GLU A 48 -7.69 -6.86 6.47
CA GLU A 48 -7.31 -7.99 7.32
C GLU A 48 -6.50 -9.03 6.53
N ALA A 49 -6.95 -9.39 5.32
CA ALA A 49 -6.21 -10.30 4.44
C ALA A 49 -4.81 -9.76 4.11
N GLY A 50 -4.73 -8.49 3.71
CA GLY A 50 -3.45 -7.85 3.42
C GLY A 50 -2.51 -7.82 4.63
N ARG A 51 -3.04 -7.73 5.85
CA ARG A 51 -2.23 -7.79 7.07
C ARG A 51 -1.67 -9.19 7.30
N GLU A 52 -2.44 -10.25 7.06
CA GLU A 52 -1.93 -11.63 7.10
C GLU A 52 -0.77 -11.82 6.11
N ASP A 53 -0.94 -11.32 4.88
CA ASP A 53 0.10 -11.37 3.84
C ASP A 53 1.36 -10.58 4.23
N VAL A 54 1.19 -9.38 4.80
CA VAL A 54 2.32 -8.57 5.32
C VAL A 54 3.08 -9.33 6.40
N LEU A 55 2.38 -9.95 7.35
CA LEU A 55 3.05 -10.69 8.44
C LEU A 55 3.83 -11.90 7.91
N ALA A 56 3.25 -12.63 6.94
CA ALA A 56 3.93 -13.74 6.28
C ALA A 56 5.18 -13.27 5.52
N ALA A 57 5.06 -12.20 4.73
CA ALA A 57 6.16 -11.63 3.96
C ALA A 57 7.29 -11.10 4.86
N VAL A 58 6.95 -10.41 5.95
CA VAL A 58 7.94 -9.95 6.95
C VAL A 58 8.67 -11.13 7.58
N ALA A 59 7.96 -12.19 7.95
CA ALA A 59 8.58 -13.39 8.53
C ALA A 59 9.51 -14.12 7.53
N ALA A 60 9.17 -14.08 6.23
CA ALA A 60 9.97 -14.67 5.15
C ALA A 60 11.10 -13.77 4.64
N GLY A 61 11.13 -12.48 5.02
CA GLY A 61 12.02 -11.49 4.42
C GLY A 61 11.70 -11.18 2.95
N ASP A 62 10.46 -11.43 2.53
CA ASP A 62 9.99 -11.26 1.16
C ASP A 62 9.65 -9.79 0.88
N GLN A 63 10.64 -9.04 0.40
CA GLN A 63 10.46 -7.63 0.06
C GLN A 63 9.60 -7.41 -1.19
N GLU A 64 9.57 -8.38 -2.12
CA GLU A 64 8.79 -8.28 -3.36
C GLU A 64 7.29 -8.25 -3.03
N THR A 65 6.83 -9.19 -2.21
CA THR A 65 5.44 -9.22 -1.73
C THR A 65 5.05 -7.93 -0.99
N LEU A 66 5.96 -7.38 -0.16
CA LEU A 66 5.70 -6.12 0.56
C LEU A 66 5.55 -4.91 -0.40
N ASP A 67 6.33 -4.89 -1.47
CA ASP A 67 6.26 -3.83 -2.48
C ASP A 67 4.98 -3.96 -3.32
N GLU A 68 4.57 -5.18 -3.67
CA GLU A 68 3.30 -5.46 -4.35
C GLU A 68 2.09 -5.03 -3.53
N LEU A 69 2.05 -5.41 -2.24
CA LEU A 69 1.00 -4.99 -1.30
C LEU A 69 0.95 -3.46 -1.17
N THR A 70 2.11 -2.81 -1.17
CA THR A 70 2.20 -1.33 -1.14
C THR A 70 1.54 -0.71 -2.38
N LEU A 71 1.83 -1.25 -3.57
CA LEU A 71 1.23 -0.79 -4.83
C LEU A 71 -0.27 -1.06 -4.91
N GLN A 72 -0.72 -2.20 -4.38
CA GLN A 72 -2.14 -2.54 -4.27
C GLN A 72 -2.89 -1.48 -3.45
N TRP A 73 -2.42 -1.19 -2.23
CA TRP A 73 -3.06 -0.18 -1.37
C TRP A 73 -3.00 1.23 -1.94
N GLN A 74 -1.87 1.61 -2.57
CA GLN A 74 -1.79 2.85 -3.35
C GLN A 74 -2.84 2.89 -4.47
N GLY A 75 -3.10 1.78 -5.14
CA GLY A 75 -4.16 1.61 -6.13
C GLY A 75 -5.55 1.90 -5.56
N SER A 76 -5.91 1.23 -4.47
CA SER A 76 -7.21 1.39 -3.80
C SER A 76 -7.43 2.82 -3.30
N VAL A 77 -6.42 3.43 -2.68
CA VAL A 77 -6.49 4.82 -2.22
C VAL A 77 -6.60 5.80 -3.40
N ARG A 78 -5.86 5.57 -4.49
CA ARG A 78 -5.99 6.41 -5.69
C ARG A 78 -7.40 6.34 -6.26
N GLN A 79 -7.99 5.15 -6.33
CA GLN A 79 -9.38 4.98 -6.79
C GLN A 79 -10.37 5.73 -5.89
N LEU A 80 -10.21 5.66 -4.56
CA LEU A 80 -10.99 6.45 -3.62
C LEU A 80 -10.88 7.95 -3.92
N LEU A 81 -9.67 8.47 -4.05
CA LEU A 81 -9.42 9.91 -4.26
C LEU A 81 -9.92 10.40 -5.61
N VAL A 82 -9.92 9.56 -6.65
CA VAL A 82 -10.51 9.87 -7.95
C VAL A 82 -12.04 9.95 -7.83
N ALA A 83 -12.67 8.98 -7.17
CA ALA A 83 -14.12 8.94 -7.00
C ALA A 83 -14.64 10.03 -6.02
N ARG A 84 -13.82 10.40 -5.03
CA ARG A 84 -14.15 11.33 -3.94
C ARG A 84 -12.95 12.25 -3.63
N PRO A 85 -12.69 13.29 -4.44
CA PRO A 85 -11.58 14.21 -4.22
C PRO A 85 -11.55 14.87 -2.83
N ALA A 86 -12.74 15.12 -2.25
CA ALA A 86 -12.88 15.71 -0.92
C ALA A 86 -12.30 14.82 0.21
N ALA A 87 -12.17 13.51 -0.01
CA ALA A 87 -11.59 12.57 0.95
C ALA A 87 -10.09 12.82 1.19
N ALA A 88 -9.42 13.60 0.34
CA ALA A 88 -7.99 13.90 0.49
C ALA A 88 -7.64 14.61 1.80
N GLY A 89 -8.53 15.44 2.34
CA GLY A 89 -8.33 16.09 3.63
C GLY A 89 -8.42 15.10 4.79
N GLU A 90 -9.46 14.27 4.77
CA GLU A 90 -9.69 13.25 5.80
C GLU A 90 -8.58 12.18 5.81
N LEU A 91 -8.10 11.78 4.62
CA LEU A 91 -6.98 10.85 4.48
C LEU A 91 -5.67 11.43 5.04
N ARG A 92 -5.35 12.71 4.75
CA ARG A 92 -4.16 13.34 5.35
C ARG A 92 -4.25 13.36 6.87
N ALA A 93 -5.38 13.82 7.41
CA ALA A 93 -5.60 13.85 8.84
C ALA A 93 -5.53 12.45 9.48
N LEU A 94 -5.94 11.40 8.76
CA LEU A 94 -5.77 10.02 9.22
C LEU A 94 -4.29 9.63 9.24
N LEU A 95 -3.54 9.86 8.16
CA LEU A 95 -2.12 9.53 8.09
C LEU A 95 -1.31 10.28 9.15
N ASP A 96 -1.58 11.56 9.37
CA ASP A 96 -0.93 12.37 10.41
C ASP A 96 -1.18 11.84 11.83
N ARG A 97 -2.33 11.19 12.08
CA ARG A 97 -2.60 10.53 13.37
C ARG A 97 -1.93 9.18 13.51
N LEU A 98 -1.77 8.45 12.39
CA LEU A 98 -1.21 7.10 12.38
C LEU A 98 0.32 7.10 12.38
N ASP A 99 0.94 8.12 11.78
CA ASP A 99 2.38 8.31 11.71
C ASP A 99 2.72 9.81 11.90
N PRO A 100 2.60 10.33 13.13
CA PRO A 100 2.79 11.76 13.42
C PRO A 100 4.20 12.26 13.13
N ASP A 101 5.20 11.37 13.19
CA ASP A 101 6.60 11.70 12.92
C ASP A 101 6.97 11.58 11.44
N GLY A 102 6.04 11.16 10.57
CA GLY A 102 6.32 10.87 9.17
C GLY A 102 7.41 9.80 9.00
N SER A 103 7.55 8.89 9.97
CA SER A 103 8.56 7.84 9.99
C SER A 103 8.45 6.93 8.76
N ALA A 104 7.23 6.74 8.26
CA ALA A 104 6.93 6.04 7.03
C ALA A 104 7.53 6.75 5.81
N VAL A 105 7.29 8.05 5.69
CA VAL A 105 7.79 8.90 4.61
C VAL A 105 9.32 8.97 4.63
N ARG A 106 9.91 9.06 5.83
CA ARG A 106 11.36 9.08 6.02
C ARG A 106 12.01 7.74 5.65
N ARG A 107 11.39 6.61 6.00
CA ARG A 107 11.90 5.27 5.63
C ARG A 107 11.86 5.02 4.12
N ILE A 108 10.84 5.54 3.42
CA ILE A 108 10.76 5.47 1.95
C ILE A 108 11.79 6.37 1.29
N THR A 109 11.95 7.61 1.75
CA THR A 109 12.99 8.52 1.20
C THR A 109 14.41 8.00 1.45
N GLN A 110 14.61 7.19 2.49
CA GLN A 110 15.87 6.49 2.75
C GLN A 110 16.01 5.12 2.04
N ARG A 111 14.90 4.48 1.65
CA ARG A 111 14.89 3.21 0.89
C ARG A 111 14.75 3.40 -0.62
N ALA A 112 14.50 4.62 -1.10
CA ALA A 112 14.49 4.94 -2.52
C ALA A 112 15.90 5.27 -3.04
N THR A 113 16.75 4.25 -3.20
CA THR A 113 17.88 4.36 -4.12
C THR A 113 17.35 4.13 -5.53
N ALA A 114 17.54 5.12 -6.41
CA ALA A 114 17.11 5.05 -7.79
C ALA A 114 17.82 3.91 -8.56
N SER A 115 17.05 3.04 -9.20
CA SER A 115 17.46 2.46 -10.48
C SER A 115 16.46 2.92 -11.54
N GLY A 116 16.76 4.07 -12.14
CA GLY A 116 16.19 4.41 -13.42
C GLY A 116 16.80 3.49 -14.48
N GLN A 117 16.04 2.48 -14.92
CA GLN A 117 15.66 2.34 -16.32
C GLN A 117 14.30 1.66 -16.35
N GLY A 118 13.26 2.44 -16.61
CA GLY A 118 12.04 1.84 -17.11
C GLY A 118 12.39 1.11 -18.40
N ARG A 119 12.07 -0.17 -18.46
CA ARG A 119 11.38 -0.81 -19.57
C ARG A 119 11.02 -2.24 -19.17
N VAL A 120 9.72 -2.56 -19.22
CA VAL A 120 9.10 -3.35 -20.30
C VAL A 120 9.52 -4.82 -20.22
N TYR A 121 8.52 -5.68 -20.04
CA TYR A 121 8.53 -7.13 -20.28
C TYR A 121 9.90 -7.81 -20.29
N GLN A 122 10.31 -8.39 -19.15
CA GLN A 122 11.28 -9.48 -19.15
C GLN A 122 10.52 -10.81 -19.17
N ALA A 123 10.43 -11.40 -20.36
CA ALA A 123 10.18 -12.82 -20.52
C ALA A 123 11.50 -13.55 -20.31
N GLY A 124 11.69 -14.16 -19.14
CA GLY A 124 12.77 -15.11 -18.88
C GLY A 124 12.39 -16.49 -19.39
N ARG A 125 12.68 -16.80 -20.65
CA ARG A 125 12.76 -18.20 -21.09
C ARG A 125 13.85 -18.34 -22.13
N ASP A 126 15.02 -18.78 -21.68
CA ASP A 126 15.87 -19.59 -22.54
C ASP A 126 15.09 -20.89 -22.82
N GLN A 127 14.57 -20.99 -24.04
CA GLN A 127 14.12 -22.26 -24.61
C GLN A 127 15.13 -22.63 -25.69
N HIS A 128 15.90 -23.69 -25.44
CA HIS A 128 16.83 -24.28 -26.41
C HIS A 128 16.07 -24.75 -27.66
N ILE A 129 16.56 -24.38 -28.85
CA ILE A 129 16.26 -25.09 -30.10
C ILE A 129 17.57 -25.24 -30.88
N ALA A 130 17.95 -26.49 -31.16
CA ALA A 130 19.04 -26.86 -32.04
C ALA A 130 18.51 -27.13 -33.45
N GLU A 131 19.20 -26.59 -34.46
CA GLU A 131 19.32 -27.05 -35.87
C GLU A 131 20.30 -26.05 -36.53
N ARG A 132 21.35 -26.42 -37.27
CA ARG A 132 21.74 -27.64 -37.97
C ARG A 132 23.27 -27.69 -38.09
#